data_AF-A0A2G9NRI6-F1
#
_entry.id   AF-A0A2G9NRI6-F1
#
_cell.length_a   1.000
_cell.length_b   1.000
_cell.length_c   1.000
_cell.angle_alpha   90.00
_cell.angle_beta   90.00
_cell.angle_gamma   90.00
#
_symmetry.space_group_name_H-M   'P 1'
#
loop_
_entity.id
_entity.type
_entity.pdbx_description
1 polymer ?
#
loop_
_entity_poly.entity_id
_entity_poly.type
_entity_poly.pdbx_seq_one_letter_code
_entity_poly.pdbx_strand_id
1 'polypeptide(L)'
;MKRQRKNLLKITQFTKMESKSKNKEYLKLAIILGVLFLILGGFLLYVSIPLLSTKTVVLATQPVDPFDLIRGQYIVIRYEIASIPSIEGAEVGDNIYVSLMEDTNGTARYKTASLDKPSKEDLFIRGQVNLHEARPRGILRQIRTA
;
A
#
# COMPACT_ATOMS: atom_id res chain seq x y z
N MET A 1 -75.99 14.76 14.31
CA MET A 1 -74.73 14.85 13.52
C MET A 1 -73.42 14.96 14.31
N LYS A 2 -73.35 15.56 15.52
CA LYS A 2 -72.07 15.83 16.22
C LYS A 2 -71.25 14.59 16.66
N ARG A 3 -71.89 13.43 16.88
CA ARG A 3 -71.25 12.19 17.39
C ARG A 3 -70.36 11.51 16.34
N GLN A 4 -70.80 11.48 15.08
CA GLN A 4 -70.08 10.91 13.93
C GLN A 4 -68.75 11.65 13.67
N ARG A 5 -68.76 12.99 13.72
CA ARG A 5 -67.55 13.82 13.56
C ARG A 5 -66.48 13.52 14.61
N LYS A 6 -66.86 13.28 15.88
CA LYS A 6 -65.90 12.96 16.95
C LYS A 6 -65.22 11.61 16.72
N ASN A 7 -65.94 10.62 16.19
CA ASN A 7 -65.36 9.31 15.85
C ASN A 7 -64.39 9.43 14.67
N LEU A 8 -64.74 10.18 13.63
CA LEU A 8 -63.82 10.46 12.51
C LEU A 8 -62.55 11.16 12.98
N LEU A 9 -62.66 12.19 13.82
CA LEU A 9 -61.51 12.89 14.40
C LEU A 9 -60.63 11.94 15.21
N LYS A 10 -61.21 11.04 16.00
CA LYS A 10 -60.46 10.03 16.76
C LYS A 10 -59.71 9.09 15.83
N ILE A 11 -60.36 8.59 14.77
CA ILE A 11 -59.74 7.73 13.77
C ILE A 11 -58.59 8.45 13.04
N THR A 12 -58.79 9.71 12.66
CA THR A 12 -57.73 10.50 12.01
C THR A 12 -56.57 10.77 12.96
N GLN A 13 -56.84 10.98 14.25
CA GLN A 13 -55.80 11.13 15.26
C GLN A 13 -55.03 9.83 15.45
N PHE A 14 -55.71 8.68 15.52
CA PHE A 14 -55.07 7.37 15.64
C PHE A 14 -54.20 7.04 14.42
N THR A 15 -54.70 7.21 13.19
CA THR A 15 -53.91 6.96 11.97
C THR A 15 -52.72 7.91 11.86
N LYS A 16 -52.89 9.19 12.26
CA LYS A 16 -51.80 10.15 12.32
C LYS A 16 -50.75 9.78 13.36
N MET A 17 -51.14 9.24 14.51
CA MET A 17 -50.20 8.78 15.54
C MET A 17 -49.44 7.52 15.10
N GLU A 18 -50.11 6.58 14.44
CA GLU A 18 -49.48 5.36 13.89
C GLU A 18 -48.48 5.70 12.77
N SER A 19 -48.87 6.56 11.82
CA SER A 19 -47.98 7.06 10.76
C SER A 19 -46.78 7.84 11.33
N LYS A 20 -47.00 8.70 12.33
CA LYS A 20 -45.92 9.44 12.98
C LYS A 20 -44.92 8.51 13.70
N SER A 21 -45.37 7.36 14.20
CA SER A 21 -44.51 6.33 14.79
C SER A 21 -43.69 5.61 13.72
N LYS A 22 -44.35 5.12 12.66
CA LYS A 22 -43.71 4.46 11.51
C LYS A 22 -42.63 5.35 10.87
N ASN A 23 -42.90 6.65 10.70
CA ASN A 23 -41.92 7.62 10.15
C ASN A 23 -40.67 7.76 11.03
N LYS A 24 -40.79 7.62 12.36
CA LYS A 24 -39.64 7.64 13.27
C LYS A 24 -38.81 6.35 13.17
N GLU A 25 -39.45 5.20 12.93
CA GLU A 25 -38.75 3.93 12.70
C GLU A 25 -38.00 3.94 11.36
N TYR A 26 -38.64 4.42 10.28
CA TYR A 26 -37.98 4.61 8.99
C TYR A 26 -36.83 5.62 9.07
N LEU A 27 -36.98 6.69 9.86
CA LEU A 27 -35.90 7.65 10.09
C LEU A 27 -34.71 7.00 10.81
N LYS A 28 -34.95 6.17 11.83
CA LYS A 28 -33.87 5.41 12.51
C LYS A 28 -33.18 4.45 11.54
N LEU A 29 -33.94 3.72 10.72
CA LEU A 29 -33.39 2.81 9.72
C LEU A 29 -32.54 3.56 8.68
N ALA A 30 -33.01 4.72 8.21
CA ALA A 30 -32.29 5.57 7.27
C ALA A 30 -30.97 6.11 7.89
N ILE A 31 -30.97 6.46 9.18
CA ILE A 31 -29.75 6.87 9.89
C ILE A 31 -28.76 5.71 9.99
N ILE A 32 -29.20 4.51 10.39
CA ILE A 32 -28.33 3.33 10.49
C ILE A 32 -27.72 3.01 9.13
N LEU A 33 -28.54 2.99 8.08
CA LEU A 33 -28.09 2.73 6.72
C LEU A 33 -27.11 3.82 6.24
N GLY A 34 -27.41 5.09 6.55
CA GLY A 34 -26.53 6.22 6.24
C GLY A 34 -25.17 6.09 6.93
N VAL A 35 -25.13 5.75 8.22
CA VAL A 35 -23.89 5.50 8.97
C VAL A 35 -23.12 4.32 8.37
N LEU A 36 -23.80 3.23 8.00
CA LEU A 36 -23.17 2.07 7.36
C LEU A 36 -22.52 2.46 6.03
N PHE A 37 -23.23 3.21 5.18
CA PHE A 37 -22.66 3.72 3.92
C PHE A 37 -21.49 4.67 4.14
N LEU A 38 -21.52 5.50 5.20
CA LEU A 38 -20.45 6.42 5.54
C LEU A 38 -19.19 5.65 5.97
N ILE A 39 -19.34 4.59 6.77
CA ILE A 39 -18.23 3.72 7.17
C ILE A 39 -17.64 3.00 5.95
N LEU A 40 -18.49 2.38 5.12
CA LEU A 40 -18.03 1.68 3.90
C LEU A 40 -17.34 2.64 2.92
N GLY A 41 -17.95 3.80 2.65
CA GLY A 41 -17.41 4.80 1.75
C GLY A 41 -16.09 5.38 2.28
N GLY A 42 -16.01 5.67 3.58
CA GLY A 42 -14.79 6.14 4.23
C GLY A 42 -13.66 5.10 4.16
N PHE A 43 -13.97 3.83 4.40
CA PHE A 43 -13.01 2.73 4.26
C PHE A 43 -12.50 2.59 2.82
N LEU A 44 -13.40 2.65 1.83
CA LEU A 44 -13.03 2.55 0.42
C LEU A 44 -12.11 3.69 -0.01
N LEU A 45 -12.40 4.92 0.44
CA LEU A 45 -11.53 6.08 0.20
C LEU A 45 -10.16 5.90 0.87
N TYR A 46 -10.13 5.47 2.12
CA TYR A 46 -8.88 5.22 2.85
C TYR A 46 -7.98 4.22 2.13
N VAL A 47 -8.56 3.11 1.65
CA VAL A 47 -7.83 2.08 0.89
C VAL A 47 -7.39 2.58 -0.48
N SER A 48 -8.15 3.47 -1.12
CA SER A 48 -7.88 3.95 -2.49
C SER A 48 -6.79 5.03 -2.56
N ILE A 49 -6.60 5.83 -1.50
CA ILE A 49 -5.64 6.95 -1.46
C ILE A 49 -4.21 6.52 -1.87
N PRO A 50 -3.64 5.40 -1.35
CA PRO A 50 -2.33 4.93 -1.77
C PRO A 50 -2.24 4.57 -3.25
N LEU A 51 -3.26 3.94 -3.84
CA LEU A 51 -3.24 3.55 -5.26
C LEU A 51 -3.22 4.76 -6.19
N LEU A 52 -3.95 5.82 -5.83
CA LEU A 52 -3.97 7.08 -6.58
C LEU A 52 -2.66 7.87 -6.44
N SER A 53 -1.97 7.71 -5.30
CA SER A 53 -0.76 8.48 -4.98
C SER A 53 0.54 7.75 -5.33
N THR A 54 0.48 6.50 -5.78
CA THR A 54 1.67 5.70 -6.09
C THR A 54 2.08 5.89 -7.54
N LYS A 55 3.32 6.33 -7.76
CA LYS A 55 3.93 6.36 -9.10
C LYS A 55 4.42 4.95 -9.45
N THR A 56 3.97 4.41 -10.58
CA THR A 56 4.50 3.15 -11.13
C THR A 56 5.85 3.42 -11.82
N VAL A 57 6.82 2.55 -11.57
CA VAL A 57 8.20 2.69 -12.12
C VAL A 57 8.65 1.33 -12.63
N VAL A 58 9.15 1.30 -13.87
CA VAL A 58 9.74 0.09 -14.47
C VAL A 58 11.24 0.12 -14.22
N LEU A 59 11.77 -0.84 -13.46
CA LEU A 59 13.19 -0.91 -13.14
C LEU A 59 13.97 -1.74 -14.18
N ALA A 60 15.19 -1.30 -14.51
CA ALA A 60 16.08 -2.06 -15.37
C ALA A 60 16.50 -3.39 -14.72
N THR A 61 16.38 -4.48 -15.48
CA THR A 61 16.76 -5.84 -15.06
C THR A 61 18.13 -6.24 -15.64
N GLN A 62 18.82 -7.12 -14.91
CA GLN A 62 20.09 -7.74 -15.26
C GLN A 62 19.91 -9.26 -15.12
N PRO A 63 19.44 -9.96 -16.17
CA PRO A 63 19.31 -11.40 -16.12
C PRO A 63 20.70 -12.05 -16.10
N VAL A 64 20.87 -13.03 -15.21
CA VAL A 64 22.05 -13.89 -15.16
C VAL A 64 21.56 -15.30 -15.47
N ASP A 65 22.27 -16.01 -16.35
CA ASP A 65 22.01 -17.39 -16.74
C ASP A 65 23.01 -18.35 -16.05
N PRO A 66 22.76 -18.74 -14.79
CA PRO A 66 23.57 -19.75 -14.12
C PRO A 66 23.23 -21.15 -14.65
N PHE A 67 24.22 -21.79 -15.26
CA PHE A 67 24.13 -23.20 -15.61
C PHE A 67 24.23 -24.08 -14.34
N ASP A 68 23.23 -24.93 -14.08
CA ASP A 68 23.25 -25.92 -13.00
C ASP A 68 22.80 -27.29 -13.51
N LEU A 69 23.69 -28.28 -13.43
CA LEU A 69 23.45 -29.64 -13.92
C LEU A 69 22.38 -30.40 -13.12
N ILE A 70 22.12 -30.01 -11.86
CA ILE A 70 21.18 -30.70 -10.97
C ILE A 70 19.82 -30.00 -11.00
N ARG A 71 19.79 -28.68 -11.16
CA ARG A 71 18.55 -27.87 -11.18
C ARG A 71 18.02 -27.57 -12.58
N GLY A 72 18.81 -27.82 -13.62
CA GLY A 72 18.49 -27.43 -14.99
C GLY A 72 18.75 -25.95 -15.27
N GLN A 73 18.20 -25.45 -16.37
CA GLN A 73 18.32 -24.05 -16.78
C GLN A 73 17.33 -23.18 -16.01
N TYR A 74 17.82 -22.16 -15.32
CA TYR A 74 17.00 -21.15 -14.66
C TYR A 74 17.62 -19.77 -14.84
N ILE A 75 16.78 -18.74 -14.92
CA ILE A 75 17.24 -17.35 -15.05
C ILE A 75 17.10 -16.67 -13.70
N VAL A 76 18.20 -16.08 -13.23
CA VAL A 76 18.19 -15.22 -12.04
C VAL A 76 18.04 -13.78 -12.51
N ILE A 77 16.90 -13.17 -12.19
CA ILE A 77 16.65 -11.76 -12.49
C ILE A 77 17.22 -10.92 -11.35
N ARG A 78 18.23 -10.11 -11.64
CA ARG A 78 18.70 -9.03 -10.76
C ARG A 78 18.16 -7.70 -11.28
N TYR A 79 18.18 -6.69 -10.43
CA TYR A 79 17.94 -5.31 -10.85
C TYR A 79 19.26 -4.57 -10.93
N GLU A 80 19.36 -3.60 -11.84
CA GLU A 80 20.56 -2.76 -11.97
C GLU A 80 20.87 -2.02 -10.65
N ILE A 81 19.84 -1.53 -9.97
CA ILE A 81 19.93 -0.83 -8.69
C ILE A 81 20.15 -1.76 -7.48
N ALA A 82 20.23 -3.08 -7.68
CA ALA A 82 20.45 -4.03 -6.58
C ALA A 82 21.87 -3.94 -6.00
N SER A 83 22.80 -3.35 -6.75
CA SER A 83 24.16 -3.06 -6.31
C SER A 83 24.44 -1.59 -6.60
N ILE A 84 24.54 -0.79 -5.55
CA ILE A 84 24.93 0.62 -5.65
C ILE A 84 26.36 0.79 -5.12
N PRO A 85 27.10 1.83 -5.57
CA PRO A 85 28.38 2.18 -4.97
C PRO A 85 28.24 2.44 -3.47
N SER A 86 29.31 2.17 -2.72
CA SER A 86 29.36 2.52 -1.29
C SER A 86 29.20 4.03 -1.12
N ILE A 87 28.39 4.43 -0.16
CA ILE A 87 28.20 5.84 0.20
C ILE A 87 29.11 6.13 1.39
N GLU A 88 30.00 7.10 1.24
CA GLU A 88 30.88 7.53 2.33
C GLU A 88 30.06 8.13 3.47
N GLY A 89 30.38 7.75 4.70
CA GLY A 89 29.72 8.25 5.91
C GLY A 89 28.32 7.66 6.20
N ALA A 90 27.87 6.67 5.43
CA ALA A 90 26.62 5.97 5.75
C ALA A 90 26.82 4.97 6.89
N GLU A 91 26.02 5.11 7.95
CA GLU A 91 26.04 4.23 9.12
C GLU A 91 24.88 3.23 9.09
N VAL A 92 25.02 2.13 9.86
CA VAL A 92 23.95 1.14 9.99
C VAL A 92 22.71 1.79 10.62
N GLY A 93 21.57 1.62 9.96
CA GLY A 93 20.30 2.23 10.36
C GLY A 93 19.94 3.49 9.55
N ASP A 94 20.91 4.08 8.84
CA ASP A 94 20.65 5.27 8.03
C ASP A 94 19.71 5.00 6.86
N ASN A 95 18.93 6.03 6.53
CA ASN A 95 18.09 6.03 5.34
C ASN A 95 18.91 6.49 4.14
N ILE A 96 18.96 5.65 3.12
CA ILE A 96 19.57 6.00 1.83
C ILE A 96 18.45 6.27 0.83
N TYR A 97 18.59 7.36 0.08
CA TYR A 97 17.73 7.71 -1.03
C TYR A 97 18.49 7.50 -2.33
N VAL A 98 18.00 6.59 -3.15
CA VAL A 98 18.54 6.31 -4.49
C VAL A 98 17.68 7.04 -5.51
N SER A 99 18.25 8.06 -6.14
CA SER A 99 17.60 8.80 -7.22
C SER A 99 17.70 8.01 -8.52
N LEU A 100 16.61 8.01 -9.28
CA LEU A 100 16.45 7.30 -10.53
C LEU A 100 16.31 8.28 -11.69
N MET A 101 16.80 7.89 -12.87
CA MET A 101 16.52 8.56 -14.13
C MET A 101 15.77 7.63 -15.07
N GLU A 102 14.72 8.13 -15.72
CA GLU A 102 14.02 7.38 -16.75
C GLU A 102 14.77 7.53 -18.09
N ASP A 103 15.06 6.40 -18.73
CA ASP A 103 15.64 6.34 -20.08
C ASP A 103 14.55 6.64 -21.14
N THR A 104 14.96 6.79 -22.39
CA THR A 104 14.09 7.02 -23.58
C THR A 104 12.98 5.98 -23.75
N ASN A 105 13.17 4.78 -23.20
CA ASN A 105 12.19 3.68 -23.20
C ASN A 105 11.31 3.63 -21.94
N GLY A 106 11.35 4.65 -21.07
CA GLY A 106 10.58 4.69 -19.82
C GLY A 106 11.07 3.71 -18.74
N THR A 107 12.30 3.19 -18.88
CA THR A 107 12.93 2.32 -17.88
C THR A 107 13.79 3.15 -16.94
N ALA A 108 13.56 3.02 -15.63
CA ALA A 108 14.31 3.72 -14.61
C ALA A 108 15.66 3.03 -14.33
N ARG A 109 16.72 3.83 -14.36
CA ARG A 109 18.11 3.45 -14.12
C ARG A 109 18.69 4.23 -12.94
N TYR A 110 19.78 3.71 -12.39
CA TYR A 110 20.50 4.36 -11.29
C TYR A 110 21.05 5.72 -11.72
N LYS A 111 20.81 6.78 -10.93
CA LYS A 111 21.43 8.10 -11.13
C LYS A 111 22.45 8.41 -10.04
N THR A 112 22.02 8.41 -8.79
CA THR A 112 22.86 8.72 -7.63
C THR A 112 22.25 8.18 -6.35
N ALA A 113 23.03 8.08 -5.28
CA ALA A 113 22.56 7.75 -3.94
C ALA A 113 23.04 8.79 -2.92
N SER A 114 22.18 9.13 -1.98
CA SER A 114 22.35 10.23 -1.04
C SER A 114 21.72 9.87 0.32
N LEU A 115 22.29 10.37 1.41
CA LEU A 115 21.68 10.32 2.75
C LEU A 115 20.56 11.37 2.87
N ASP A 116 20.71 12.49 2.17
CA ASP A 116 19.69 13.53 2.12
C ASP A 116 18.58 13.15 1.15
N LYS A 117 17.35 13.43 1.58
CA LYS A 117 16.16 13.18 0.78
C LYS A 117 16.14 14.14 -0.43
N PRO A 118 16.09 13.63 -1.67
CA PRO A 118 15.99 14.47 -2.87
C PRO A 118 14.62 15.18 -2.95
N SER A 119 14.49 16.11 -3.90
CA SER A 119 13.26 16.89 -4.07
C SER A 119 12.05 15.99 -4.27
N LYS A 120 10.86 16.44 -3.86
CA LYS A 120 9.61 15.66 -4.00
C LYS A 120 9.25 15.35 -5.45
N GLU A 121 9.77 16.12 -6.39
CA GLU A 121 9.52 15.98 -7.83
C GLU A 121 10.44 14.93 -8.48
N ASP A 122 11.57 14.62 -7.83
CA ASP A 122 12.52 13.64 -8.33
C ASP A 122 12.03 12.22 -8.08
N LEU A 123 12.30 11.32 -9.02
CA LEU A 123 12.05 9.91 -8.84
C LEU A 123 13.13 9.30 -7.94
N PHE A 124 12.75 8.76 -6.78
CA PHE A 124 13.69 8.11 -5.88
C PHE A 124 13.08 6.88 -5.20
N ILE A 125 13.96 5.98 -4.77
CA ILE A 125 13.64 4.84 -3.90
C ILE A 125 14.36 5.04 -2.57
N ARG A 126 13.69 4.74 -1.47
CA ARG A 126 14.27 4.75 -0.12
C ARG A 126 14.70 3.33 0.25
N GLY A 127 15.92 3.20 0.76
CA GLY A 127 16.43 2.00 1.41
C GLY A 127 16.96 2.32 2.81
N GLN A 128 17.37 1.28 3.54
CA GLN A 128 18.02 1.41 4.84
C GLN A 128 19.32 0.61 4.85
N VAL A 129 20.37 1.19 5.43
CA VAL A 129 21.64 0.49 5.65
C VAL A 129 21.43 -0.57 6.72
N ASN A 130 21.66 -1.82 6.37
CA ASN A 130 21.63 -2.94 7.31
C ASN A 130 23.05 -3.48 7.49
N LEU A 131 23.33 -3.96 8.70
CA LEU A 131 24.56 -4.71 8.94
C LEU A 131 24.53 -5.96 8.06
N HIS A 132 25.37 -6.01 7.04
CA HIS A 132 25.56 -7.22 6.27
C HIS A 132 26.51 -8.11 7.08
N GLU A 133 25.97 -9.09 7.80
CA GLU A 133 26.79 -10.18 8.32
C GLU A 133 27.48 -10.83 7.12
N ALA A 134 28.78 -10.56 6.98
CA ALA A 134 29.58 -11.13 5.92
C ALA A 134 29.57 -12.65 6.08
N ARG A 135 28.67 -13.33 5.36
CA ARG A 135 28.66 -14.79 5.34
C ARG A 135 29.99 -15.21 4.70
N PRO A 136 30.90 -15.89 5.43
CA PRO A 136 32.17 -16.29 4.85
C PRO A 136 31.86 -17.17 3.62
N ARG A 137 32.32 -16.73 2.45
CA ARG A 137 32.23 -17.51 1.23
C ARG A 137 33.09 -18.76 1.43
N GLY A 138 32.42 -19.88 1.68
CA GLY A 138 32.95 -21.25 1.60
C GLY A 138 34.39 -21.43 2.09
N ILE A 139 34.61 -21.51 3.40
CA ILE A 139 35.79 -22.21 3.91
C ILE A 139 35.38 -23.65 4.14
N LEU A 140 36.06 -24.56 3.44
CA LEU A 140 35.99 -25.99 3.64
C LEU A 140 36.00 -26.29 5.14
N ARG A 141 34.91 -26.91 5.60
CA ARG A 141 34.79 -27.48 6.93
C ARG A 141 35.90 -28.53 7.06
N GLN A 142 37.09 -28.13 7.52
CA GLN A 142 38.10 -29.11 7.89
C GLN A 142 37.50 -29.97 8.99
N ILE A 143 37.37 -31.24 8.63
CA ILE A 143 36.92 -32.34 9.45
C ILE A 143 37.81 -32.38 10.69
N ARG A 144 37.24 -32.09 11.87
CA ARG A 144 37.80 -32.63 13.11
C ARG A 144 37.35 -34.08 13.19
N THR A 145 38.27 -34.99 12.91
CA THR A 145 38.17 -36.38 13.38
C THR A 145 38.27 -36.37 14.90
N ALA A 146 37.47 -37.23 15.53
CA ALA A 146 37.48 -37.50 16.96
C ALA A 146 38.81 -38.10 17.42
#